data_AF-A0A5B1R181-F1
#
_entry.id   AF-A0A5B1R181-F1
#
_cell.length_a   1.000
_cell.length_b   1.000
_cell.length_c   1.000
_cell.angle_alpha   90.00
_cell.angle_beta   90.00
_cell.angle_gamma   90.00
#
_symmetry.space_group_name_H-M   'P 1'
#
loop_
_entity.id
_entity.type
_entity.pdbx_description
1 polymer ?
#
loop_
_entity_poly.entity_id
_entity_poly.type
_entity_poly.pdbx_seq_one_letter_code
_entity_poly.pdbx_strand_id
1 'polypeptide(L)'
;MNPAPVLPEQWDSRSFHRAIGQLHCIPACTDRMHLPSCLSAEFVASDVAAAKVHLHDRHQRTTACGIDKVSYADLMEIPNNSLATLANKCLTSPILPRDYCLIGLESCLLKFVTLLIEARLRTWADESCLLPDSQNGFRPGFRTNNNVFILRCALDAAHATGMSVYATFVDLTNAFPSTNHPALWLKLYRLGFHGPMFD
;
A
#
# COMPACT_ATOMS: atom_id res chain seq x y z
N MET A 1 -0.46 6.23 11.60
CA MET A 1 0.57 5.97 12.62
C MET A 1 0.31 6.91 13.78
N ASN A 2 -0.19 6.41 14.90
CA ASN A 2 -0.35 7.21 16.10
C ASN A 2 1.02 7.35 16.78
N PRO A 3 1.44 8.55 17.20
CA PRO A 3 2.66 8.71 17.98
C PRO A 3 2.56 7.93 19.30
N ALA A 4 3.71 7.49 19.81
CA ALA A 4 3.78 6.76 21.07
C ALA A 4 3.13 7.57 22.22
N PRO A 5 2.42 6.93 23.16
CA PRO A 5 1.75 7.61 24.27
C PRO A 5 2.74 8.34 25.20
N VAL A 6 4.00 7.88 25.25
CA VAL A 6 5.11 8.57 25.91
C VAL A 6 6.18 8.86 24.88
N LEU A 7 6.42 10.14 24.64
CA LEU A 7 7.42 10.61 23.70
C LEU A 7 8.79 10.61 24.41
N PRO A 8 9.89 10.22 23.74
CA PRO A 8 11.22 10.19 24.35
C PRO A 8 11.63 11.58 24.86
N GLU A 9 12.48 11.68 25.89
CA GLU A 9 12.94 12.99 26.44
C GLU A 9 13.58 13.90 25.39
N GLN A 10 14.14 13.31 24.34
CA GLN A 10 14.77 13.98 23.22
C GLN A 10 13.74 14.53 22.20
N TRP A 11 12.45 14.22 22.38
CA TRP A 11 11.38 14.65 21.49
C TRP A 11 11.04 16.12 21.72
N ASP A 12 11.39 16.95 20.75
CA ASP A 12 11.03 18.35 20.74
C ASP A 12 9.57 18.55 20.31
N SER A 13 8.67 18.44 21.30
CA SER A 13 7.24 18.68 21.11
C SER A 13 6.94 20.09 20.60
N ARG A 14 7.77 21.09 20.90
CA ARG A 14 7.58 22.47 20.42
C ARG A 14 7.91 22.58 18.95
N SER A 15 9.01 21.97 18.50
CA SER A 15 9.36 21.91 17.08
C SER A 15 8.33 21.13 16.27
N PHE A 16 7.79 20.04 16.81
CA PHE A 16 6.72 19.28 16.16
C PHE A 16 5.44 20.11 15.95
N HIS A 17 4.91 20.73 17.01
CA HIS A 17 3.70 21.54 16.90
C HIS A 17 3.90 22.78 16.01
N ARG A 18 5.10 23.39 16.04
CA ARG A 18 5.46 24.47 15.12
C ARG A 18 5.46 24.00 13.67
N ALA A 19 6.03 22.82 13.38
CA ALA A 19 6.06 22.26 12.03
C ALA A 19 4.65 21.92 11.52
N ILE A 20 3.78 21.35 12.36
CA ILE A 20 2.38 21.08 12.01
C ILE A 20 1.61 22.38 11.73
N GLY A 21 1.80 23.41 12.56
CA GLY A 21 1.22 24.72 12.33
C GLY A 21 1.69 25.35 11.01
N GLN A 22 2.98 25.24 10.72
CA GLN A 22 3.57 25.72 9.45
C GLN A 22 3.06 24.94 8.24
N LEU A 23 2.89 23.61 8.36
CA LEU A 23 2.36 22.75 7.31
C LEU A 23 0.96 23.21 6.86
N HIS A 24 0.10 23.59 7.79
CA HIS A 24 -1.23 24.12 7.48
C HIS A 24 -1.21 25.49 6.79
N CYS A 25 -0.09 26.22 6.90
CA CYS A 25 0.13 27.49 6.18
C CYS A 25 0.74 27.28 4.79
N ILE A 26 1.15 26.06 4.43
CA ILE A 26 1.65 25.77 3.08
C ILE A 26 0.45 25.77 2.13
N PRO A 27 0.46 26.60 1.06
CA PRO A 27 -0.62 26.64 0.10
C PRO A 27 -0.72 25.31 -0.66
N ALA A 28 -1.95 24.94 -1.04
CA ALA A 28 -2.20 23.72 -1.83
C ALA A 28 -1.47 23.71 -3.19
N CYS A 29 -1.08 24.87 -3.70
CA CYS A 29 -0.19 25.04 -4.84
C CYS A 29 0.87 26.08 -4.47
N THR A 30 2.14 25.72 -4.56
CA THR A 30 3.26 26.64 -4.34
C THR A 30 3.55 27.43 -5.61
N ASP A 31 3.73 28.74 -5.49
CA ASP A 31 3.98 29.62 -6.64
C ASP A 31 5.35 29.29 -7.27
N ARG A 32 5.34 29.06 -8.59
CA ARG A 32 6.54 28.73 -9.37
C ARG A 32 7.46 29.93 -9.59
N MET A 33 6.98 31.17 -9.40
CA MET A 33 7.74 32.39 -9.71
C MET A 33 9.04 32.58 -8.90
N HIS A 34 9.17 31.93 -7.75
CA HIS A 34 10.32 32.12 -6.85
C HIS A 34 11.12 30.85 -6.56
N LEU A 35 10.84 29.76 -7.28
CA LEU A 35 11.58 28.51 -7.14
C LEU A 35 12.92 28.59 -7.90
N PRO A 36 14.01 28.01 -7.34
CA PRO A 36 15.23 27.77 -8.09
C PRO A 36 14.92 27.03 -9.39
N SER A 37 15.62 27.38 -10.48
CA SER A 37 15.36 26.83 -11.81
C SER A 37 15.37 25.29 -11.86
N CYS A 38 16.17 24.64 -11.01
CA CYS A 38 16.22 23.18 -10.92
C CYS A 38 14.93 22.53 -10.37
N LEU A 39 14.10 23.26 -9.62
CA LEU A 39 12.85 22.77 -9.05
C LEU A 39 11.62 23.19 -9.87
N SER A 40 11.76 24.23 -10.70
CA SER A 40 10.69 24.72 -11.57
C SER A 40 10.81 24.23 -13.02
N ALA A 41 12.00 23.80 -13.45
CA ALA A 41 12.23 23.28 -14.79
C ALA A 41 11.60 21.90 -14.99
N GLU A 42 11.14 21.67 -16.21
CA GLU A 42 10.73 20.35 -16.66
C GLU A 42 11.94 19.43 -16.79
N PHE A 43 11.74 18.14 -16.51
CA PHE A 43 12.75 17.13 -16.79
C PHE A 43 12.99 17.07 -18.30
N VAL A 44 14.27 17.01 -18.68
CA VAL A 44 14.72 16.87 -20.07
C VAL A 44 15.43 15.53 -20.27
N ALA A 45 15.70 15.18 -21.53
CA ALA A 45 16.30 13.89 -21.87
C ALA A 45 17.67 13.63 -21.23
N SER A 46 18.45 14.67 -20.92
CA SER A 46 19.73 14.53 -20.22
C SER A 46 19.54 14.11 -18.76
N ASP A 47 18.48 14.55 -18.10
CA ASP A 47 18.15 14.16 -16.73
C ASP A 47 17.81 12.67 -16.67
N VAL A 48 17.00 12.21 -17.64
CA VAL A 48 16.66 10.79 -17.80
C VAL A 48 17.91 9.97 -18.14
N ALA A 49 18.80 10.47 -18.98
CA ALA A 49 20.05 9.79 -19.32
C ALA A 49 20.93 9.59 -18.07
N ALA A 50 21.09 10.63 -17.24
CA ALA A 50 21.83 10.55 -15.99
C ALA A 50 21.18 9.54 -15.01
N ALA A 51 19.85 9.54 -14.90
CA ALA A 51 19.11 8.57 -14.09
C ALA A 51 19.30 7.12 -14.59
N LYS A 52 19.29 6.89 -15.91
CA LYS A 52 19.56 5.57 -16.50
C LYS A 52 20.97 5.07 -16.18
N VAL A 53 21.97 5.93 -16.28
CA VAL A 53 23.36 5.59 -15.90
C VAL A 53 23.43 5.17 -14.43
N HIS A 54 22.78 5.92 -13.54
CA HIS A 54 22.71 5.58 -12.12
C HIS A 54 22.03 4.22 -11.85
N LEU A 55 20.91 3.95 -12.54
CA LEU A 55 20.19 2.68 -12.44
C LEU A 55 21.02 1.50 -12.95
N HIS A 56 21.78 1.69 -14.02
CA HIS A 56 22.64 0.65 -14.60
C HIS A 56 23.81 0.29 -13.69
N ASP A 57 24.43 1.28 -13.04
CA ASP A 57 25.60 1.08 -12.16
C ASP A 57 25.24 0.35 -10.84
N ARG A 58 24.01 0.54 -10.34
CA ARG A 58 23.57 0.00 -9.05
C ARG A 58 22.77 -1.31 -9.10
N HIS A 59 22.21 -1.68 -10.25
CA HIS A 59 21.27 -2.81 -10.34
C HIS A 59 21.71 -3.90 -11.35
N GLN A 60 22.69 -4.71 -10.95
CA GLN A 60 22.96 -6.03 -11.58
C GLN A 60 22.01 -7.15 -11.09
N ARG A 61 20.94 -6.80 -10.35
CA ARG A 61 19.98 -7.77 -9.77
C ARG A 61 18.55 -7.43 -10.18
N THR A 62 17.79 -8.44 -10.58
CA THR A 62 16.36 -8.37 -10.89
C THR A 62 15.58 -7.80 -9.71
N THR A 63 15.12 -6.57 -9.84
CA THR A 63 14.18 -5.94 -8.90
C THR A 63 12.76 -6.40 -9.21
N ALA A 64 11.91 -6.52 -8.20
CA ALA A 64 10.50 -6.83 -8.39
C ALA A 64 9.81 -5.68 -9.15
N CYS A 65 9.06 -6.01 -10.21
CA CYS A 65 8.27 -5.02 -10.94
C CYS A 65 7.05 -4.56 -10.11
N GLY A 66 6.60 -3.33 -10.37
CA GLY A 66 5.34 -2.83 -9.85
C GLY A 66 4.12 -3.47 -10.51
N ILE A 67 2.93 -2.95 -10.20
CA ILE A 67 1.65 -3.41 -10.78
C ILE A 67 1.59 -3.25 -12.31
N ASP A 68 2.31 -2.27 -12.84
CA ASP A 68 2.49 -1.99 -14.26
C ASP A 68 3.40 -3.02 -14.96
N LYS A 69 4.07 -3.89 -14.19
CA LYS A 69 5.03 -4.91 -14.64
C LYS A 69 6.24 -4.33 -15.38
N VAL A 70 6.51 -3.03 -15.26
CA VAL A 70 7.65 -2.38 -15.90
C VAL A 70 8.92 -2.65 -15.08
N SER A 71 9.91 -3.25 -15.71
CA SER A 71 11.24 -3.50 -15.13
C SER A 71 12.21 -2.37 -15.48
N TYR A 72 13.36 -2.33 -14.79
CA TYR A 72 14.43 -1.41 -15.19
C TYR A 72 15.00 -1.71 -16.57
N ALA A 73 14.93 -2.96 -17.06
CA ALA A 73 15.33 -3.28 -18.42
C ALA A 73 14.41 -2.58 -19.44
N ASP A 74 13.09 -2.64 -19.21
CA ASP A 74 12.10 -1.97 -20.04
C ASP A 74 12.32 -0.45 -20.05
N LEU A 75 12.63 0.15 -18.89
CA LEU A 75 12.96 1.57 -18.81
C LEU A 75 14.20 1.94 -19.64
N MET A 76 15.21 1.06 -19.74
CA MET A 76 16.39 1.32 -20.56
C MET A 76 16.06 1.39 -22.04
N GLU A 77 15.10 0.58 -22.51
CA GLU A 77 14.66 0.52 -23.91
C GLU A 77 13.80 1.72 -24.31
N ILE A 78 13.03 2.30 -23.38
CA ILE A 78 12.16 3.44 -23.69
C ILE A 78 13.00 4.70 -24.00
N PRO A 79 12.73 5.44 -25.09
CA PRO A 79 13.45 6.66 -25.43
C PRO A 79 13.40 7.72 -24.32
N ASN A 80 14.52 8.39 -24.08
CA ASN A 80 14.66 9.35 -22.96
C ASN A 80 13.66 10.50 -23.04
N ASN A 81 13.35 11.00 -24.25
CA ASN A 81 12.33 12.04 -24.46
C ASN A 81 10.93 11.59 -24.04
N SER A 82 10.59 10.32 -24.28
CA SER A 82 9.30 9.75 -23.90
C SER A 82 9.17 9.63 -22.39
N LEU A 83 10.23 9.20 -21.70
CA LEU A 83 10.28 9.14 -20.24
C LEU A 83 10.27 10.53 -19.60
N ALA A 84 10.96 11.51 -20.18
CA ALA A 84 10.91 12.90 -19.72
C ALA A 84 9.49 13.47 -19.83
N THR A 85 8.84 13.25 -20.98
CA THR A 85 7.44 13.65 -21.20
C THR A 85 6.49 12.98 -20.20
N LEU A 86 6.68 11.69 -19.94
CA LEU A 86 5.90 10.96 -18.94
C LEU A 86 6.12 11.55 -17.54
N ALA A 87 7.38 11.74 -17.12
CA ALA A 87 7.71 12.29 -15.81
C ALA A 87 7.10 13.69 -15.58
N ASN A 88 7.18 14.57 -16.58
CA ASN A 88 6.56 15.89 -16.52
C ASN A 88 5.04 15.79 -16.43
N LYS A 89 4.41 14.89 -17.20
CA LYS A 89 2.97 14.62 -17.10
C LYS A 89 2.57 14.08 -15.71
N CYS A 90 3.40 13.24 -15.09
CA CYS A 90 3.18 12.74 -13.73
C CYS A 90 3.21 13.88 -12.69
N LEU A 91 4.09 14.87 -12.89
CA LEU A 91 4.19 16.04 -11.99
C LEU A 91 3.08 17.06 -12.20
N THR A 92 2.54 17.20 -13.41
CA THR A 92 1.53 18.21 -13.74
C THR A 92 0.11 17.70 -13.69
N SER A 93 -0.11 16.39 -13.73
CA SER A 93 -1.46 15.80 -13.72
C SER A 93 -1.97 15.58 -12.28
N PRO A 94 -3.09 16.21 -11.87
CA PRO A 94 -3.69 15.99 -10.55
C PRO A 94 -4.37 14.62 -10.40
N ILE A 95 -4.39 13.80 -11.47
CA ILE A 95 -5.17 12.55 -11.56
C ILE A 95 -4.28 11.32 -11.31
N LEU A 96 -2.95 11.44 -11.46
CA LEU A 96 -2.05 10.29 -11.45
C LEU A 96 -1.66 9.69 -10.07
N PRO A 97 -1.96 10.26 -8.88
CA PRO A 97 -1.67 9.56 -7.62
C PRO A 97 -2.69 8.50 -7.20
N ARG A 98 -3.87 8.40 -7.84
CA ARG A 98 -4.98 7.57 -7.30
C ARG A 98 -4.75 6.06 -7.39
N ASP A 99 -3.91 5.61 -8.32
CA ASP A 99 -3.71 4.18 -8.62
C ASP A 99 -2.38 3.62 -8.07
N TYR A 100 -1.59 4.44 -7.38
CA TYR A 100 -0.37 3.94 -6.72
C TYR A 100 -0.72 3.29 -5.39
N CYS A 101 -0.33 2.02 -5.23
CA CYS A 101 -0.35 1.36 -3.92
C CYS A 101 0.76 1.96 -3.05
N LEU A 102 0.37 2.79 -2.07
CA LEU A 102 1.30 3.35 -1.10
C LEU A 102 1.87 2.22 -0.23
N ILE A 103 3.19 2.04 -0.27
CA ILE A 103 3.89 1.08 0.60
C ILE A 103 4.47 1.83 1.79
N GLY A 104 3.99 1.50 2.99
CA GLY A 104 4.59 1.98 4.25
C GLY A 104 5.80 1.13 4.62
N LEU A 105 7.00 1.73 4.62
CA LEU A 105 8.20 1.08 5.15
C LEU A 105 8.29 1.28 6.66
N GLU A 106 7.97 0.24 7.41
CA GLU A 106 8.11 0.22 8.87
C GLU A 106 9.54 -0.10 9.32
N SER A 107 9.91 0.38 10.51
CA SER A 107 11.17 0.00 11.15
C SER A 107 11.21 -1.49 11.46
N CYS A 108 12.40 -2.10 11.47
CA CYS A 108 12.55 -3.53 11.74
C CYS A 108 11.96 -3.94 13.10
N LEU A 109 12.13 -3.08 14.11
CA LEU A 109 11.57 -3.31 15.44
C LEU A 109 10.03 -3.27 15.42
N LEU A 110 9.43 -2.31 14.72
CA LEU A 110 7.99 -2.24 14.59
C LEU A 110 7.43 -3.48 13.90
N LYS A 111 8.03 -3.91 12.78
CA LYS A 111 7.67 -5.16 12.08
C LYS A 111 7.76 -6.38 12.98
N PHE A 112 8.78 -6.44 13.83
CA PHE A 112 8.94 -7.54 14.79
C PHE A 112 7.83 -7.55 15.82
N VAL A 113 7.51 -6.40 16.41
CA VAL A 113 6.41 -6.29 17.39
C VAL A 113 5.06 -6.58 16.74
N THR A 114 4.78 -6.05 15.56
CA THR A 114 3.52 -6.32 14.84
C THR A 114 3.39 -7.78 14.45
N LEU A 115 4.49 -8.48 14.11
CA LEU A 115 4.50 -9.92 13.89
C LEU A 115 4.12 -10.71 15.15
N LEU A 116 4.59 -10.30 16.34
CA LEU A 116 4.22 -10.95 17.60
C LEU A 116 2.73 -10.75 17.93
N ILE A 117 2.21 -9.54 17.70
CA ILE A 117 0.79 -9.22 17.90
C ILE A 117 -0.08 -10.02 16.92
N GLU A 118 0.31 -10.05 15.65
CA GLU A 118 -0.38 -10.78 14.59
C GLU A 118 -0.41 -12.29 14.88
N ALA A 119 0.68 -12.87 15.37
CA ALA A 119 0.72 -14.27 15.77
C ALA A 119 -0.28 -14.59 16.87
N ARG A 120 -0.39 -13.74 17.91
CA ARG A 120 -1.36 -13.93 19.00
C ARG A 120 -2.81 -13.72 18.55
N LEU A 121 -3.05 -12.70 17.74
CA LEU A 121 -4.36 -12.43 17.13
C LEU A 121 -4.82 -13.63 16.28
N ARG A 122 -3.90 -14.24 15.54
CA ARG A 122 -4.18 -15.43 14.75
C ARG A 122 -4.59 -16.61 15.63
N THR A 123 -3.79 -16.93 16.65
CA THR A 123 -4.13 -18.01 17.60
C THR A 123 -5.50 -17.79 18.23
N TRP A 124 -5.79 -16.57 18.68
CA TRP A 124 -7.10 -16.22 19.23
C TRP A 124 -8.24 -16.40 18.22
N ALA A 125 -8.05 -15.96 16.97
CA ALA A 125 -9.06 -16.08 15.93
C ALA A 125 -9.34 -17.54 15.54
N ASP A 126 -8.31 -18.40 15.53
CA ASP A 126 -8.44 -19.83 15.27
C ASP A 126 -9.12 -20.57 16.44
N GLU A 127 -8.67 -20.34 17.68
CA GLU A 127 -9.24 -20.96 18.89
C GLU A 127 -10.70 -20.56 19.13
N SER A 128 -11.04 -19.33 18.76
CA SER A 128 -12.40 -18.79 18.88
C SER A 128 -13.26 -19.07 17.64
N CYS A 129 -12.73 -19.78 16.63
CA CYS A 129 -13.40 -20.12 15.37
C CYS A 129 -14.05 -18.90 14.67
N LEU A 130 -13.38 -17.74 14.67
CA LEU A 130 -13.96 -16.48 14.18
C LEU A 130 -13.96 -16.35 12.66
N LEU A 131 -13.06 -17.07 11.97
CA LEU A 131 -12.92 -16.99 10.53
C LEU A 131 -13.72 -18.13 9.88
N PRO A 132 -14.64 -17.83 8.95
CA PRO A 132 -15.38 -18.87 8.24
C PRO A 132 -14.47 -19.65 7.30
N ASP A 133 -14.79 -20.93 7.04
CA ASP A 133 -14.00 -21.79 6.15
C ASP A 133 -13.89 -21.27 4.70
N SER A 134 -14.86 -20.46 4.28
CA SER A 134 -14.81 -19.76 2.98
C SER A 134 -13.71 -18.69 2.88
N GLN A 135 -13.16 -18.22 4.02
CA GLN A 135 -12.12 -17.20 4.03
C GLN A 135 -10.74 -17.81 3.77
N ASN A 136 -10.23 -17.59 2.57
CA ASN A 136 -8.90 -18.05 2.15
C ASN A 136 -7.78 -17.00 2.35
N GLY A 137 -8.09 -15.72 2.17
CA GLY A 137 -7.09 -14.64 2.19
C GLY A 137 -6.39 -14.52 3.53
N PHE A 138 -5.06 -14.33 3.50
CA PHE A 138 -4.20 -14.12 4.67
C PHE A 138 -4.27 -15.22 5.75
N ARG A 139 -4.73 -16.43 5.40
CA ARG A 139 -4.82 -17.57 6.33
C ARG A 139 -3.74 -18.63 6.02
N PRO A 140 -2.91 -19.05 6.99
CA PRO A 140 -1.90 -20.08 6.77
C PRO A 140 -2.52 -21.40 6.27
N GLY A 141 -1.88 -22.03 5.30
CA GLY A 141 -2.37 -23.28 4.69
C GLY A 141 -3.43 -23.09 3.60
N PHE A 142 -4.06 -21.91 3.48
CA PHE A 142 -5.02 -21.59 2.44
C PHE A 142 -4.33 -20.88 1.27
N ARG A 143 -4.80 -21.14 0.04
CA ARG A 143 -4.21 -20.60 -1.20
C ARG A 143 -5.29 -20.04 -2.11
N THR A 144 -4.89 -19.13 -3.00
CA THR A 144 -5.79 -18.52 -3.99
C THR A 144 -6.48 -19.55 -4.89
N ASN A 145 -5.81 -20.67 -5.18
CA ASN A 145 -6.35 -21.75 -6.01
C ASN A 145 -7.60 -22.41 -5.40
N ASN A 146 -7.77 -22.39 -4.08
CA ASN A 146 -8.93 -22.99 -3.40
C ASN A 146 -10.23 -22.34 -3.88
N ASN A 147 -10.29 -21.01 -3.90
CA ASN A 147 -11.49 -20.28 -4.33
C ASN A 147 -11.82 -20.52 -5.82
N VAL A 148 -10.80 -20.54 -6.68
CA VAL A 148 -10.99 -20.81 -8.12
C VAL A 148 -11.48 -22.23 -8.34
N PHE A 149 -10.93 -23.20 -7.60
CA PHE A 149 -11.37 -24.58 -7.65
C PHE A 149 -12.82 -24.75 -7.19
N ILE A 150 -13.21 -24.13 -6.06
CA ILE A 150 -14.59 -24.14 -5.55
C ILE A 150 -15.56 -23.57 -6.59
N LEU A 151 -15.22 -22.42 -7.19
CA LEU A 151 -16.04 -21.81 -8.25
C LEU A 151 -16.16 -22.75 -9.45
N ARG A 152 -15.06 -23.39 -9.86
CA ARG A 152 -15.06 -24.36 -10.96
C ARG A 152 -15.97 -25.54 -10.67
N CYS A 153 -15.88 -26.13 -9.49
CA CYS A 153 -16.75 -27.24 -9.07
C CYS A 153 -18.24 -26.83 -9.08
N ALA A 154 -18.55 -25.61 -8.62
CA ALA A 154 -19.92 -25.10 -8.65
C ALA A 154 -20.45 -24.95 -10.09
N LEU A 155 -19.62 -24.47 -11.02
CA LEU A 155 -19.95 -24.37 -12.43
C LEU A 155 -20.16 -25.74 -13.08
N ASP A 156 -19.26 -26.69 -12.82
CA ASP A 156 -19.36 -28.05 -13.37
C ASP A 156 -20.61 -28.78 -12.84
N ALA A 157 -20.92 -28.63 -11.55
CA ALA A 157 -22.13 -29.19 -10.95
C ALA A 157 -23.42 -28.59 -11.54
N ALA A 158 -23.46 -27.27 -11.72
CA ALA A 158 -24.62 -26.60 -12.32
C ALA A 158 -24.79 -26.98 -13.80
N HIS A 159 -23.68 -27.13 -14.53
CA HIS A 159 -23.72 -27.60 -15.91
C HIS A 159 -24.31 -29.01 -16.01
N ALA A 160 -23.92 -29.91 -15.11
CA ALA A 160 -24.45 -31.28 -15.06
C ALA A 160 -25.95 -31.34 -14.73
N THR A 161 -26.47 -30.38 -13.95
CA THR A 161 -27.89 -30.31 -13.58
C THR A 161 -28.73 -29.40 -14.48
N GLY A 162 -28.13 -28.77 -15.50
CA GLY A 162 -28.81 -27.81 -16.37
C GLY A 162 -29.20 -26.51 -15.67
N MET A 163 -28.59 -26.19 -14.53
CA MET A 163 -28.83 -24.98 -13.76
C MET A 163 -27.86 -23.86 -14.16
N SER A 164 -28.28 -22.61 -13.95
CA SER A 164 -27.42 -21.43 -14.14
C SER A 164 -26.75 -21.02 -12.84
N VAL A 165 -25.47 -20.62 -12.90
CA VAL A 165 -24.74 -20.01 -11.79
C VAL A 165 -24.65 -18.50 -12.02
N TYR A 166 -25.05 -17.72 -11.02
CA TYR A 166 -24.85 -16.27 -11.00
C TYR A 166 -23.76 -15.95 -9.98
N ALA A 167 -22.68 -15.30 -10.43
CA ALA A 167 -21.56 -14.92 -9.59
C ALA A 167 -21.37 -13.40 -9.61
N THR A 168 -21.03 -12.82 -8.46
CA THR A 168 -20.68 -11.40 -8.33
C THR A 168 -19.28 -11.29 -7.76
N PHE A 169 -18.43 -10.49 -8.40
CA PHE A 169 -17.09 -10.17 -7.92
C PHE A 169 -17.14 -8.80 -7.26
N VAL A 170 -16.95 -8.78 -5.95
CA VAL A 170 -16.96 -7.55 -5.14
C VAL A 170 -15.53 -7.25 -4.72
N ASP A 171 -15.07 -6.03 -5.01
CA ASP A 171 -13.77 -5.53 -4.61
C ASP A 171 -13.91 -4.22 -3.82
N LEU A 172 -13.08 -4.04 -2.80
CA LEU A 172 -13.12 -2.88 -1.92
C LEU A 172 -12.05 -1.86 -2.35
N THR A 173 -12.47 -0.68 -2.77
CA THR A 173 -11.55 0.42 -3.11
C THR A 173 -10.74 0.86 -1.89
N ASN A 174 -9.41 0.79 -1.97
CA ASN A 174 -8.48 1.25 -0.94
C ASN A 174 -8.74 0.68 0.48
N ALA A 175 -9.05 -0.62 0.57
CA ALA A 175 -9.49 -1.28 1.80
C ALA A 175 -8.69 -0.93 3.08
N PHE A 176 -7.35 -0.94 3.01
CA PHE A 176 -6.51 -0.62 4.18
C PHE A 176 -6.61 0.86 4.57
N PRO A 177 -6.33 1.84 3.68
CA PRO A 177 -6.54 3.26 4.00
C PRO A 177 -7.98 3.63 4.39
N SER A 178 -8.99 2.95 3.83
CA SER A 178 -10.41 3.29 4.02
C SER A 178 -11.04 2.64 5.25
N THR A 179 -10.29 1.86 6.03
CA THR A 179 -10.84 1.15 7.19
C THR A 179 -11.22 2.13 8.31
N ASN A 180 -12.47 2.10 8.76
CA ASN A 180 -12.91 2.88 9.92
C ASN A 180 -12.39 2.26 11.21
N HIS A 181 -11.33 2.84 11.79
CA HIS A 181 -10.69 2.28 13.00
C HIS A 181 -11.64 2.17 14.21
N PRO A 182 -12.46 3.19 14.56
CA PRO A 182 -13.42 3.05 15.65
C PRO A 182 -14.38 1.87 15.50
N ALA A 183 -14.93 1.66 14.30
CA ALA A 183 -15.83 0.56 14.02
C ALA A 183 -15.11 -0.80 14.09
N LEU A 184 -13.86 -0.87 13.61
CA LEU A 184 -13.02 -2.07 13.72
C LEU A 184 -12.76 -2.43 15.18
N TRP A 185 -12.31 -1.47 16.00
CA TRP A 185 -12.04 -1.69 17.43
C TRP A 185 -13.30 -2.13 18.19
N LEU A 186 -14.44 -1.47 17.93
CA LEU A 186 -15.71 -1.87 18.51
C LEU A 186 -16.11 -3.29 18.12
N LYS A 187 -15.88 -3.69 16.85
CA LYS A 187 -16.13 -5.05 16.38
C LYS A 187 -15.23 -6.06 17.10
N LEU A 188 -13.93 -5.79 17.20
CA LEU A 188 -12.98 -6.66 17.88
C LEU A 188 -13.33 -6.84 19.36
N TYR A 189 -13.66 -5.74 20.06
CA TYR A 189 -14.11 -5.80 21.45
C TYR A 189 -15.35 -6.68 21.63
N ARG A 190 -16.36 -6.52 20.76
CA ARG A 190 -17.60 -7.33 20.77
C ARG A 190 -17.34 -8.80 20.47
N LEU A 191 -16.28 -9.13 19.74
CA LEU A 191 -15.85 -10.50 19.48
C LEU A 191 -15.04 -11.10 20.66
N GLY A 192 -14.79 -10.33 21.72
CA GLY A 192 -14.04 -10.78 22.90
C GLY A 192 -12.55 -10.47 22.86
N PHE A 193 -12.09 -9.62 21.94
CA PHE A 193 -10.70 -9.14 21.96
C PHE A 193 -10.57 -8.01 22.98
N HIS A 194 -9.96 -8.29 24.14
CA HIS A 194 -9.78 -7.34 25.25
C HIS A 194 -8.48 -7.63 26.02
N GLY A 195 -7.98 -6.65 26.80
CA GLY A 195 -6.76 -6.76 27.61
C GLY A 195 -5.59 -5.94 27.03
N PRO A 196 -4.34 -6.17 27.49
CA PRO A 196 -3.23 -5.25 27.19
C PRO A 196 -2.83 -5.07 25.72
N MET A 197 -3.32 -5.92 24.81
CA MET A 197 -3.12 -5.76 23.35
C MET A 197 -4.26 -4.97 22.68
N PHE A 198 -5.37 -4.79 23.40
CA PHE A 198 -6.53 -4.00 22.99
C PHE A 198 -6.48 -2.58 23.57
N ASP A 199 -6.03 -2.46 24.83
CA ASP A 199 -5.93 -1.20 25.59
C ASP A 199 -4.83 -0.27 25.06
#